data_AF-A0A485BHR6-F1
#
_entry.id   AF-A0A485BHR6-F1
#
_cell.length_a   1.000
_cell.length_b   1.000
_cell.length_c   1.000
_cell.angle_alpha   90.00
_cell.angle_beta   90.00
_cell.angle_gamma   90.00
#
_symmetry.space_group_name_H-M   'P 1'
#
loop_
_entity.id
_entity.type
_entity.pdbx_description
1 polymer ?
#
loop_
_entity_poly.entity_id
_entity_poly.type
_entity_poly.pdbx_seq_one_letter_code
_entity_poly.pdbx_strand_id
1 'polypeptide(L)'
;MSLAKASLWTAASTLVKIGAGLLVVKLLAVSFGPAGVGQAGNFRQLVTVLGVLAGAGIFNGVTKLVAQHHDDRQQLNKVVGTSSAMVLGFSTLLALVFLLAAAPVSQGLFGHTHYQGLVQLVALVQMGIAWANLLLALMKGFRDAAGNALSLIAGSLIGVVAYYVCYRFAGYQGALLGLALVPALVVIPAAIVLWRRGTIPLSALRPRWG
;
A
#
# COMPACT_ATOMS: atom_id res chain seq x y z
N MET A 1 15.48 20.96 7.19
CA MET A 1 15.11 21.28 5.78
C MET A 1 13.96 22.27 5.78
N SER A 2 13.97 23.29 4.91
CA SER A 2 12.84 24.23 4.78
C SER A 2 11.56 23.47 4.40
N LEU A 3 10.45 23.80 5.06
CA LEU A 3 9.11 23.27 4.76
C LEU A 3 8.75 23.41 3.27
N ALA A 4 9.27 24.44 2.61
CA ALA A 4 9.10 24.65 1.17
C ALA A 4 9.71 23.52 0.32
N LYS A 5 10.92 23.05 0.67
CA LYS A 5 11.55 21.92 -0.03
C LYS A 5 10.80 20.61 0.23
N ALA A 6 10.34 20.38 1.46
CA ALA A 6 9.55 19.20 1.81
C ALA A 6 8.20 19.16 1.08
N SER A 7 7.53 20.31 0.99
CA SER A 7 6.29 20.48 0.22
C SER A 7 6.53 20.24 -1.27
N LEU A 8 7.61 20.79 -1.84
CA LEU A 8 7.98 20.59 -3.24
C LEU A 8 8.21 19.11 -3.58
N TRP A 9 8.94 18.37 -2.74
CA TRP A 9 9.14 16.93 -2.90
C TRP A 9 7.82 16.14 -2.83
N THR A 10 6.95 16.50 -1.89
CA THR A 10 5.64 15.86 -1.75
C THR A 10 4.75 16.14 -2.96
N ALA A 11 4.70 17.39 -3.41
CA ALA A 11 3.95 17.81 -4.59
C ALA A 11 4.46 17.08 -5.85
N ALA A 12 5.78 17.03 -6.06
CA ALA A 12 6.38 16.32 -7.18
C ALA A 12 6.02 14.82 -7.17
N SER A 13 6.16 14.15 -6.03
CA SER A 13 5.80 12.73 -5.92
C SER A 13 4.31 12.47 -6.14
N THR A 14 3.46 13.38 -5.68
CA THR A 14 2.01 13.30 -5.88
C THR A 14 1.65 13.46 -7.36
N LEU A 15 2.30 14.39 -8.05
CA LEU A 15 2.11 14.62 -9.48
C LEU A 15 2.54 13.40 -10.30
N VAL A 16 3.69 12.78 -9.97
CA VAL A 16 4.13 11.52 -10.60
C VAL A 16 3.12 10.39 -10.35
N LYS A 17 2.65 10.24 -9.10
CA LYS A 17 1.65 9.22 -8.76
C LYS A 17 0.33 9.42 -9.50
N ILE A 18 -0.13 10.66 -9.63
CA ILE A 18 -1.34 10.98 -10.39
C ILE A 18 -1.13 10.68 -11.87
N GLY A 19 0.01 11.07 -12.46
CA GLY A 19 0.34 10.77 -13.85
C GLY A 19 0.38 9.27 -14.13
N ALA A 20 1.04 8.49 -13.26
CA ALA A 20 1.06 7.03 -13.32
C ALA A 20 -0.35 6.43 -13.20
N GLY A 21 -1.16 6.91 -12.25
CA GLY A 21 -2.54 6.47 -12.07
C GLY A 21 -3.41 6.76 -13.29
N LEU A 22 -3.22 7.93 -13.92
CA LEU A 22 -3.95 8.33 -15.11
C LEU A 22 -3.58 7.46 -16.32
N LEU A 23 -2.30 7.13 -16.48
CA LEU A 23 -1.83 6.17 -17.49
C LEU A 23 -2.50 4.79 -17.31
N VAL A 24 -2.55 4.27 -16.08
CA VAL A 24 -3.20 2.98 -15.78
C VAL A 24 -4.69 3.01 -16.12
N VAL A 25 -5.41 4.07 -15.72
CA VAL A 25 -6.85 4.22 -16.04
C VAL A 25 -7.07 4.35 -17.55
N LYS A 26 -6.20 5.08 -18.26
CA LYS A 26 -6.27 5.22 -19.71
C LYS A 26 -6.04 3.88 -20.42
N LEU A 27 -5.06 3.08 -19.97
CA LEU A 27 -4.82 1.74 -20.51
C LEU A 27 -6.03 0.83 -20.32
N LEU A 28 -6.68 0.87 -19.15
CA LEU A 28 -7.92 0.14 -18.90
C LEU A 28 -9.05 0.58 -19.83
N ALA A 29 -9.24 1.89 -20.00
CA ALA A 29 -10.30 2.44 -20.84
C ALA A 29 -10.14 2.04 -22.30
N VAL A 30 -8.91 2.07 -22.82
CA VAL A 30 -8.61 1.68 -24.21
C VAL A 30 -8.71 0.17 -24.40
N SER A 31 -8.30 -0.63 -23.41
CA SER A 31 -8.24 -2.09 -23.56
C SER A 31 -9.56 -2.81 -23.26
N PHE A 32 -10.36 -2.30 -22.32
CA PHE A 32 -11.53 -3.00 -21.76
C PHE A 32 -12.81 -2.15 -21.76
N GLY A 33 -12.76 -0.92 -22.27
CA GLY A 33 -13.90 -0.03 -22.39
C GLY A 33 -14.47 0.49 -21.06
N PRO A 34 -15.60 1.23 -21.09
CA PRO A 34 -16.17 1.90 -19.92
C PRO A 34 -16.61 0.94 -18.80
N ALA A 35 -17.20 -0.21 -19.17
CA ALA A 35 -17.64 -1.22 -18.20
C ALA A 35 -16.47 -1.82 -17.41
N GLY A 36 -15.35 -2.13 -18.09
CA GLY A 36 -14.13 -2.64 -17.45
C GLY A 36 -13.46 -1.62 -16.53
N VAL A 37 -13.52 -0.33 -16.87
CA VAL A 37 -13.04 0.77 -16.01
C VAL A 37 -13.89 0.91 -14.76
N GLY A 38 -15.23 0.79 -14.88
CA GLY A 38 -16.14 0.84 -13.73
C GLY A 38 -15.87 -0.27 -12.72
N GLN A 39 -15.75 -1.52 -13.19
CA GLN A 39 -15.40 -2.66 -12.35
C GLN A 39 -14.01 -2.52 -11.72
N ALA A 40 -13.01 -2.06 -12.48
CA ALA A 40 -11.67 -1.78 -11.96
C ALA A 40 -11.66 -0.64 -10.93
N GLY A 41 -12.55 0.34 -11.07
CA GLY A 41 -12.77 1.40 -10.09
C GLY A 41 -13.31 0.86 -8.76
N ASN A 42 -14.37 0.05 -8.81
CA ASN A 42 -14.91 -0.64 -7.63
C ASN A 42 -13.86 -1.51 -6.96
N PHE A 43 -13.09 -2.25 -7.76
CA PHE A 43 -11.98 -3.07 -7.28
C PHE A 43 -10.89 -2.26 -6.58
N ARG A 44 -10.46 -1.14 -7.17
CA ARG A 44 -9.48 -0.24 -6.54
C ARG A 44 -10.00 0.32 -5.22
N GLN A 45 -11.28 0.66 -5.14
CA GLN A 45 -11.89 1.15 -3.90
C GLN A 45 -11.87 0.06 -2.82
N LEU A 46 -12.23 -1.18 -3.17
CA LEU A 46 -12.13 -2.32 -2.27
C LEU A 46 -10.69 -2.49 -1.76
N VAL A 47 -9.71 -2.55 -2.65
CA VAL A 47 -8.29 -2.68 -2.29
C VAL A 47 -7.85 -1.58 -1.32
N THR A 48 -8.32 -0.35 -1.53
CA THR A 48 -8.02 0.78 -0.65
C THR A 48 -8.61 0.58 0.75
N VAL A 49 -9.89 0.18 0.82
CA VAL A 49 -10.57 -0.12 2.09
C VAL A 49 -9.87 -1.27 2.82
N LEU A 50 -9.50 -2.33 2.10
CA LEU A 50 -8.78 -3.46 2.67
C LEU A 50 -7.41 -3.06 3.20
N GLY A 51 -6.66 -2.24 2.46
CA GLY A 51 -5.37 -1.74 2.93
C GLY A 51 -5.48 -0.95 4.25
N VAL A 52 -6.60 -0.27 4.48
CA VAL A 52 -6.87 0.45 5.75
C VAL A 52 -7.30 -0.51 6.85
N LEU A 53 -8.23 -1.42 6.56
CA LEU A 53 -8.73 -2.40 7.52
C LEU A 53 -7.64 -3.40 7.95
N ALA A 54 -6.77 -3.82 7.03
CA ALA A 54 -5.63 -4.70 7.29
C ALA A 54 -4.64 -4.08 8.29
N GLY A 55 -4.55 -2.74 8.32
CA GLY A 55 -3.78 -2.02 9.33
C GLY A 55 -4.60 -1.51 10.51
N ALA A 56 -5.85 -1.98 10.69
CA ALA A 56 -6.78 -1.52 11.72
C ALA A 56 -6.97 0.01 11.80
N GLY A 57 -6.71 0.73 10.70
CA GLY A 57 -6.77 2.20 10.68
C GLY A 57 -5.72 2.92 11.54
N ILE A 58 -4.71 2.23 12.06
CA ILE A 58 -3.76 2.80 13.03
C ILE A 58 -2.75 3.79 12.40
N PHE A 59 -2.62 3.82 11.08
CA PHE A 59 -1.56 4.54 10.37
C PHE A 59 -1.44 6.02 10.74
N ASN A 60 -2.57 6.72 10.92
CA ASN A 60 -2.56 8.13 11.34
C ASN A 60 -2.11 8.29 12.81
N GLY A 61 -2.54 7.39 13.69
CA GLY A 61 -2.12 7.35 15.09
C GLY A 61 -0.61 7.09 15.22
N VAL A 62 -0.09 6.12 14.45
CA VAL A 62 1.34 5.82 14.38
C VAL A 62 2.14 7.04 13.90
N THR A 63 1.68 7.70 12.83
CA THR A 63 2.32 8.92 12.32
C THR A 63 2.40 10.00 13.41
N LYS A 64 1.33 10.21 14.17
CA LYS A 64 1.27 11.18 15.27
C LYS A 64 2.20 10.80 16.43
N LEU A 65 2.15 9.54 16.88
CA LEU A 65 2.95 9.05 18.00
C LEU A 65 4.45 9.09 17.69
N VAL A 66 4.84 8.73 16.47
CA VAL A 66 6.22 8.82 16.00
C VAL A 66 6.68 10.27 15.90
N ALA A 67 5.83 11.18 15.43
CA ALA A 67 6.16 12.61 15.36
C ALA A 67 6.31 13.24 16.76
N GLN A 68 5.53 12.80 17.74
CA GLN A 68 5.58 13.30 19.12
C GLN A 68 6.80 12.77 19.88
N HIS A 69 7.13 11.49 19.73
CA HIS A 69 8.18 10.82 20.48
C HIS A 69 9.48 10.65 19.69
N HIS A 70 9.77 11.57 18.77
CA HIS A 70 10.95 11.50 17.90
C HIS A 70 12.29 11.52 18.68
N ASP A 71 12.31 12.14 19.86
CA ASP A 71 13.49 12.24 20.73
C ASP A 71 13.68 11.02 21.64
N ASP A 72 12.62 10.25 21.92
CA ASP A 72 12.68 9.07 22.80
C ASP A 72 12.70 7.77 21.99
N ARG A 73 13.93 7.26 21.77
CA ARG A 73 14.16 5.98 21.08
C ARG A 73 13.47 4.78 21.73
N GLN A 74 13.23 4.78 23.05
CA GLN A 74 12.55 3.67 23.73
C GLN A 74 11.06 3.65 23.44
N GLN A 75 10.38 4.79 23.56
CA GLN A 75 8.96 4.90 23.22
C GLN A 75 8.71 4.66 21.73
N LEU A 76 9.58 5.19 20.87
CA LEU A 76 9.54 4.98 19.43
C LEU A 76 9.56 3.48 19.07
N ASN A 77 10.50 2.72 19.64
CA ASN A 77 10.60 1.28 19.40
C ASN A 77 9.37 0.51 19.91
N LYS A 78 8.75 0.95 21.03
CA LYS A 78 7.49 0.36 21.51
C LYS A 78 6.34 0.63 20.54
N VAL A 79 6.20 1.86 20.05
CA VAL A 79 5.17 2.24 19.07
C VAL A 79 5.34 1.46 17.77
N VAL A 80 6.57 1.34 17.25
CA VAL A 80 6.84 0.57 16.02
C VAL A 80 6.55 -0.92 16.22
N GLY A 81 6.97 -1.50 17.35
CA GLY A 81 6.76 -2.92 17.66
C GLY A 81 5.30 -3.29 17.82
N THR A 82 4.53 -2.49 18.57
CA THR A 82 3.08 -2.67 18.74
C THR A 82 2.33 -2.48 17.43
N SER A 83 2.66 -1.43 16.67
CA SER A 83 2.02 -1.19 15.37
C SER A 83 2.29 -2.33 14.39
N SER A 84 3.52 -2.85 14.35
CA SER A 84 3.88 -3.98 13.48
C SER A 84 3.12 -5.25 13.87
N ALA A 85 2.99 -5.52 15.18
CA ALA A 85 2.21 -6.64 15.68
C ALA A 85 0.72 -6.52 15.34
N MET A 86 0.13 -5.32 15.50
CA MET A 86 -1.26 -5.05 15.14
C MET A 86 -1.48 -5.21 13.63
N VAL A 87 -0.61 -4.63 12.79
CA VAL A 87 -0.71 -4.78 11.33
C VAL A 87 -0.59 -6.24 10.92
N LEU A 88 0.36 -7.01 11.48
CA LEU A 88 0.48 -8.44 11.20
C LEU A 88 -0.77 -9.23 11.63
N GLY A 89 -1.26 -9.00 12.85
CA GLY A 89 -2.44 -9.68 13.37
C GLY A 89 -3.70 -9.38 12.56
N PHE A 90 -4.00 -8.10 12.33
CA PHE A 90 -5.18 -7.69 11.56
C PHE A 90 -5.08 -8.07 10.08
N SER A 91 -3.92 -7.90 9.44
CA SER A 91 -3.76 -8.31 8.04
C SER A 91 -3.89 -9.82 7.85
N THR A 92 -3.38 -10.63 8.78
CA THR A 92 -3.53 -12.09 8.74
C THR A 92 -4.98 -12.51 8.98
N LEU A 93 -5.64 -11.92 9.98
CA LEU A 93 -7.06 -12.17 10.25
C LEU A 93 -7.92 -11.78 9.04
N LEU A 94 -7.69 -10.60 8.48
CA LEU A 94 -8.43 -10.11 7.33
C LEU A 94 -8.15 -10.96 6.08
N ALA A 95 -6.92 -11.44 5.90
CA ALA A 95 -6.58 -12.37 4.82
C ALA A 95 -7.35 -13.69 4.95
N LEU A 96 -7.42 -14.28 6.15
CA LEU A 96 -8.20 -15.50 6.39
C LEU A 96 -9.69 -15.28 6.10
N VAL A 97 -10.27 -14.17 6.58
CA VAL A 97 -11.67 -13.83 6.32
C VAL A 97 -11.91 -13.65 4.82
N PHE A 98 -11.02 -12.97 4.10
CA PHE A 98 -11.15 -12.76 2.65
C PHE A 98 -10.94 -14.03 1.83
N LEU A 99 -10.07 -14.94 2.26
CA LEU A 99 -9.88 -16.23 1.61
C LEU A 99 -11.16 -17.08 1.69
N LEU A 100 -11.85 -17.04 2.83
CA LEU A 100 -13.13 -17.73 3.03
C LEU A 100 -14.30 -17.00 2.34
N ALA A 101 -14.30 -15.67 2.36
CA ALA A 101 -15.32 -14.83 1.73
C ALA A 101 -15.02 -14.50 0.25
N ALA A 102 -14.08 -15.21 -0.39
CA ALA A 102 -13.65 -14.88 -1.75
C ALA A 102 -14.80 -14.98 -2.78
N ALA A 103 -15.71 -15.95 -2.60
CA ALA A 103 -16.86 -16.14 -3.47
C ALA A 103 -17.89 -15.00 -3.40
N PRO A 104 -18.43 -14.59 -2.22
CA PRO A 104 -19.36 -13.46 -2.14
C PRO A 104 -18.71 -12.13 -2.52
N VAL A 105 -17.42 -11.94 -2.23
CA VAL A 105 -16.68 -10.72 -2.66
C VAL A 105 -16.56 -10.67 -4.19
N SER A 106 -16.23 -11.78 -4.84
CA SER A 106 -16.17 -11.85 -6.32
C SER A 106 -17.52 -11.55 -6.95
N GLN A 107 -18.61 -12.11 -6.40
CA GLN A 107 -19.97 -11.79 -6.85
C GLN A 107 -20.34 -10.32 -6.62
N GLY A 108 -20.02 -9.74 -5.46
CA GLY A 108 -20.33 -8.34 -5.17
C GLY A 108 -19.57 -7.35 -6.05
N LEU A 109 -18.33 -7.66 -6.44
CA LEU A 109 -17.51 -6.77 -7.27
C LEU A 109 -17.69 -6.95 -8.77
N PHE A 110 -17.78 -8.20 -9.23
CA PHE A 110 -17.76 -8.54 -10.66
C PHE A 110 -19.08 -9.16 -11.15
N GLY A 111 -20.04 -9.40 -10.26
CA GLY A 111 -21.30 -10.10 -10.56
C GLY A 111 -21.15 -11.60 -10.82
N HIS A 112 -19.91 -12.12 -10.81
CA HIS A 112 -19.59 -13.48 -11.25
C HIS A 112 -18.49 -14.09 -10.36
N THR A 113 -18.52 -15.41 -10.15
CA THR A 113 -17.53 -16.15 -9.32
C THR A 113 -16.20 -16.42 -10.03
N HIS A 114 -16.09 -16.07 -11.32
CA HIS A 114 -14.90 -16.30 -12.14
C HIS A 114 -13.63 -15.60 -11.62
N TYR A 115 -13.78 -14.58 -10.76
CA TYR A 115 -12.66 -13.82 -10.19
C TYR A 115 -12.31 -14.24 -8.76
N GLN A 116 -12.78 -15.38 -8.27
CA GLN A 116 -12.45 -15.88 -6.93
C GLN A 116 -10.94 -15.99 -6.70
N GLY A 117 -10.18 -16.49 -7.67
CA GLY A 117 -8.71 -16.57 -7.59
C GLY A 117 -8.04 -15.21 -7.49
N LEU A 118 -8.59 -14.19 -8.16
CA LEU A 118 -8.14 -12.80 -8.03
C LEU A 118 -8.36 -12.28 -6.61
N VAL A 119 -9.54 -12.54 -6.01
CA VAL A 119 -9.83 -12.11 -4.64
C VAL A 119 -8.89 -12.78 -3.64
N GLN A 120 -8.57 -14.07 -3.83
CA GLN A 120 -7.59 -14.78 -2.99
C GLN A 120 -6.18 -14.17 -3.13
N LEU A 121 -5.75 -13.85 -4.34
CA LEU A 121 -4.49 -13.15 -4.57
C LEU A 121 -4.47 -11.77 -3.90
N VAL A 122 -5.57 -11.02 -3.98
CA VAL A 122 -5.71 -9.72 -3.32
C VAL A 122 -5.63 -9.86 -1.80
N ALA A 123 -6.19 -10.93 -1.24
CA ALA A 123 -6.11 -11.24 0.19
C ALA A 123 -4.65 -11.43 0.67
N LEU A 124 -3.76 -11.92 -0.20
CA LEU A 124 -2.31 -11.99 0.07
C LEU A 124 -1.63 -10.64 -0.17
N VAL A 125 -1.96 -9.97 -1.28
CA VAL A 125 -1.38 -8.67 -1.65
C VAL A 125 -1.69 -7.59 -0.61
N GLN A 126 -2.87 -7.61 0.02
CA GLN A 126 -3.24 -6.64 1.07
C GLN A 126 -2.30 -6.67 2.27
N MET A 127 -1.66 -7.80 2.59
CA MET A 127 -0.65 -7.85 3.64
C MET A 127 0.52 -6.93 3.28
N GLY A 128 0.97 -6.99 2.03
CA GLY A 128 1.99 -6.09 1.49
C GLY A 128 1.55 -4.62 1.52
N ILE A 129 0.28 -4.33 1.20
CA ILE A 129 -0.29 -2.97 1.29
C ILE A 129 -0.27 -2.46 2.73
N ALA A 130 -0.66 -3.29 3.70
CA ALA A 130 -0.71 -2.92 5.10
C ALA A 130 0.70 -2.57 5.63
N TRP A 131 1.69 -3.37 5.26
CA TRP A 131 3.10 -3.09 5.54
C TRP A 131 3.61 -1.82 4.84
N ALA A 132 3.28 -1.63 3.57
CA ALA A 132 3.63 -0.41 2.84
C ALA A 132 3.07 0.84 3.54
N ASN A 133 1.80 0.79 3.94
CA ASN A 133 1.13 1.87 4.65
C ASN A 133 1.77 2.14 6.02
N LEU A 134 2.18 1.11 6.76
CA LEU A 134 2.89 1.26 8.02
C LEU A 134 4.24 1.97 7.82
N LEU A 135 5.05 1.52 6.85
CA LEU A 135 6.34 2.14 6.57
C LEU A 135 6.20 3.60 6.11
N LEU A 136 5.20 3.89 5.28
CA LEU A 136 4.88 5.25 4.87
C LEU A 136 4.43 6.12 6.07
N ALA A 137 3.64 5.57 6.99
CA ALA A 137 3.24 6.25 8.22
C ALA A 137 4.45 6.58 9.11
N LEU A 138 5.39 5.64 9.26
CA LEU A 138 6.64 5.87 9.98
C LEU A 138 7.44 7.01 9.33
N MET A 139 7.70 6.95 8.02
CA MET A 139 8.44 8.00 7.30
C MET A 139 7.79 9.38 7.43
N LYS A 140 6.46 9.45 7.34
CA LYS A 140 5.71 10.68 7.58
C LYS A 140 5.89 11.19 9.01
N GLY A 141 5.89 10.29 10.00
CA GLY A 141 6.08 10.61 11.41
C GLY A 141 7.46 11.25 11.69
N PHE A 142 8.52 10.75 11.07
CA PHE A 142 9.87 11.35 11.17
C PHE A 142 10.05 12.65 10.39
N ARG A 143 8.98 13.16 9.75
CA ARG A 143 9.02 14.33 8.86
C ARG A 143 10.01 14.15 7.68
N ASP A 144 10.34 12.91 7.30
CA ASP A 144 11.18 12.62 6.13
C ASP A 144 10.34 12.67 4.85
N ALA A 145 9.98 13.90 4.47
CA ALA A 145 9.22 14.16 3.25
C ALA A 145 9.98 13.69 2.00
N ALA A 146 11.32 13.75 2.00
CA ALA A 146 12.14 13.30 0.89
C ALA A 146 12.11 11.77 0.75
N GLY A 147 12.21 11.03 1.86
CA GLY A 147 12.13 9.57 1.88
C GLY A 147 10.74 9.06 1.47
N ASN A 148 9.67 9.70 1.97
CA ASN A 148 8.31 9.37 1.56
C ASN A 148 8.06 9.68 0.07
N ALA A 149 8.53 10.83 -0.42
CA ALA A 149 8.43 11.20 -1.84
C ALA A 149 9.19 10.23 -2.75
N LEU A 150 10.42 9.86 -2.38
CA LEU A 150 11.23 8.91 -3.14
C LEU A 150 10.58 7.52 -3.18
N SER A 151 10.02 7.07 -2.05
CA SER A 151 9.29 5.80 -1.96
C SER A 151 8.05 5.79 -2.85
N LEU A 152 7.31 6.90 -2.91
CA LEU A 152 6.14 7.06 -3.78
C LEU A 152 6.50 7.09 -5.26
N ILE A 153 7.58 7.77 -5.64
CA ILE A 153 8.05 7.85 -7.03
C ILE A 153 8.53 6.47 -7.49
N ALA A 154 9.45 5.85 -6.73
CA ALA A 154 9.96 4.52 -7.04
C ALA A 154 8.84 3.48 -7.03
N GLY A 155 7.94 3.52 -6.05
CA GLY A 155 6.80 2.62 -5.95
C GLY A 155 5.81 2.80 -7.10
N SER A 156 5.59 4.03 -7.58
CA SER A 156 4.72 4.30 -8.73
C SER A 156 5.34 3.80 -10.03
N LEU A 157 6.65 4.00 -10.23
CA LEU A 157 7.38 3.47 -11.40
C LEU A 157 7.35 1.92 -11.43
N ILE A 158 7.73 1.29 -10.32
CA ILE A 158 7.70 -0.18 -10.16
C ILE A 158 6.27 -0.68 -10.33
N GLY A 159 5.29 0.01 -9.76
CA GLY A 159 3.87 -0.34 -9.85
C GLY A 159 3.35 -0.30 -11.28
N VAL A 160 3.72 0.70 -12.08
CA VAL A 160 3.33 0.78 -13.50
C VAL A 160 3.95 -0.36 -14.31
N VAL A 161 5.22 -0.68 -14.08
CA VAL A 161 5.88 -1.81 -14.75
C VAL A 161 5.21 -3.12 -14.37
N ALA A 162 4.97 -3.36 -13.07
CA ALA A 162 4.27 -4.55 -12.60
C ALA A 162 2.85 -4.65 -13.17
N TYR A 163 2.12 -3.53 -13.21
CA TYR A 163 0.80 -3.48 -13.83
C TYR A 163 0.86 -3.88 -15.30
N TYR A 164 1.82 -3.33 -16.06
CA TYR A 164 1.98 -3.64 -17.49
C TYR A 164 2.34 -5.12 -17.72
N VAL A 165 3.22 -5.68 -16.89
CA VAL A 165 3.58 -7.10 -16.92
C VAL A 165 2.35 -7.97 -16.62
N CYS A 166 1.64 -7.70 -15.53
CA CYS A 166 0.43 -8.47 -15.19
C CYS A 166 -0.64 -8.36 -16.28
N TYR A 167 -0.86 -7.16 -16.82
CA TYR A 167 -1.75 -6.94 -17.97
C TYR A 167 -1.36 -7.79 -19.18
N ARG A 168 -0.06 -7.89 -19.52
CA ARG A 168 0.42 -8.65 -20.67
C ARG A 168 0.26 -10.16 -20.52
N PHE A 169 0.44 -10.69 -19.30
CA PHE A 169 0.39 -12.13 -19.02
C PHE A 169 -1.02 -12.67 -18.73
N ALA A 170 -1.89 -11.87 -18.10
CA ALA A 170 -3.19 -12.34 -17.61
C ALA A 170 -4.37 -11.45 -18.03
N GLY A 171 -4.18 -10.55 -18.99
CA GLY A 171 -5.25 -9.72 -19.56
C GLY A 171 -5.95 -8.86 -18.51
N TYR A 172 -7.28 -8.99 -18.41
CA TYR A 172 -8.10 -8.20 -17.47
C TYR A 172 -7.85 -8.59 -16.00
N GLN A 173 -7.77 -9.89 -15.69
CA GLN A 173 -7.42 -10.37 -14.34
C GLN A 173 -6.05 -9.86 -13.92
N GLY A 174 -5.10 -9.88 -14.84
CA GLY A 174 -3.77 -9.31 -14.66
C GLY A 174 -3.79 -7.81 -14.39
N ALA A 175 -4.61 -7.05 -15.13
CA ALA A 175 -4.77 -5.61 -14.90
C ALA A 175 -5.32 -5.30 -13.50
N LEU A 176 -6.32 -6.06 -13.05
CA LEU A 176 -6.89 -5.93 -11.70
C LEU A 176 -5.85 -6.29 -10.64
N LEU A 177 -5.13 -7.40 -10.81
CA LEU A 177 -4.05 -7.78 -9.89
C LEU A 177 -2.97 -6.69 -9.84
N GLY A 178 -2.61 -6.13 -11.00
CA GLY A 178 -1.70 -5.00 -11.12
C GLY A 178 -2.16 -3.79 -10.31
N LEU A 179 -3.46 -3.46 -10.34
CA LEU A 179 -4.03 -2.37 -9.52
C LEU A 179 -3.86 -2.61 -8.01
N ALA A 180 -3.95 -3.86 -7.56
CA ALA A 180 -3.69 -4.22 -6.17
C ALA A 180 -2.18 -4.24 -5.83
N LEU A 181 -1.35 -4.63 -6.79
CA LEU A 181 0.10 -4.70 -6.63
C LEU A 181 0.76 -3.33 -6.55
N VAL A 182 0.26 -2.32 -7.27
CA VAL A 182 0.82 -0.95 -7.25
C VAL A 182 1.03 -0.42 -5.83
N PRO A 183 0.02 -0.38 -4.94
CA PRO A 183 0.22 0.06 -3.56
C PRO A 183 1.05 -0.92 -2.72
N ALA A 184 0.98 -2.22 -2.99
CA ALA A 184 1.75 -3.23 -2.24
C ALA A 184 3.25 -3.12 -2.52
N LEU A 185 3.63 -2.90 -3.78
CA LEU A 185 5.02 -2.80 -4.21
C LEU A 185 5.73 -1.57 -3.66
N VAL A 186 5.00 -0.58 -3.12
CA VAL A 186 5.57 0.55 -2.38
C VAL A 186 6.31 0.07 -1.12
N VAL A 187 5.99 -1.12 -0.59
CA VAL A 187 6.70 -1.69 0.57
C VAL A 187 8.20 -1.84 0.30
N ILE A 188 8.60 -2.18 -0.93
CA ILE A 188 10.00 -2.43 -1.30
C ILE A 188 10.83 -1.13 -1.22
N PRO A 189 10.51 -0.05 -1.98
CA PRO A 189 11.25 1.19 -1.88
C PRO A 189 11.10 1.84 -0.50
N ALA A 190 9.95 1.71 0.16
CA ALA A 190 9.77 2.21 1.53
C ALA A 190 10.73 1.52 2.51
N ALA A 191 10.87 0.19 2.43
CA ALA A 191 11.80 -0.57 3.25
C ALA A 191 13.26 -0.21 2.94
N ILE A 192 13.62 -0.07 1.66
CA ILE A 192 14.97 0.32 1.23
C ILE A 192 15.33 1.71 1.74
N VAL A 193 14.42 2.68 1.62
CA VAL A 193 14.63 4.05 2.10
C VAL A 193 14.81 4.05 3.62
N LEU A 194 13.95 3.33 4.34
CA LEU A 194 14.03 3.22 5.80
C LEU A 194 15.37 2.58 6.23
N TRP A 195 15.82 1.54 5.51
CA TRP A 195 17.09 0.87 5.78
C TRP A 195 18.30 1.76 5.47
N ARG A 196 18.30 2.47 4.34
CA ARG A 196 19.38 3.40 3.96
C ARG A 196 19.51 4.62 4.87
N ARG A 197 18.41 5.07 5.47
CA ARG A 197 18.39 6.24 6.36
C ARG A 197 18.90 5.92 7.77
N GLY A 198 18.97 4.65 8.18
CA GLY A 198 19.53 4.23 9.47
C GLY A 198 18.80 4.78 10.71
N THR A 199 17.67 5.45 10.56
CA THR A 199 16.91 6.09 11.65
C THR A 199 16.13 5.11 12.51
N ILE A 200 15.92 3.88 12.02
CA ILE A 200 15.30 2.78 12.77
C ILE A 200 16.16 1.53 12.56
N PRO A 201 16.74 0.92 13.62
CA PRO A 201 17.38 -0.37 13.48
C PRO A 201 16.32 -1.42 13.11
N LEU A 202 16.62 -2.30 12.13
CA LEU A 202 15.74 -3.40 11.69
C LEU A 202 15.24 -4.29 12.86
N SER A 203 15.90 -4.25 14.02
CA SER A 203 15.48 -4.89 15.26
C SER A 203 14.23 -4.29 15.91
N ALA A 204 13.86 -3.03 15.59
CA ALA A 204 12.65 -2.37 16.08
C ALA A 204 11.38 -2.75 15.28
N LEU A 205 11.55 -3.28 14.07
CA LEU A 205 10.47 -3.87 13.26
C LEU A 205 10.10 -5.30 13.70
N ARG A 206 10.83 -5.88 14.67
CA ARG A 206 10.40 -7.16 15.26
C ARG A 206 9.05 -6.94 15.94
N PRO A 207 8.04 -7.78 15.67
CA PRO A 207 6.79 -7.74 16.39
C PRO A 207 7.10 -7.98 17.88
N ARG A 208 6.90 -6.95 18.70
CA ARG A 208 7.04 -7.03 20.15
C ARG A 208 5.68 -6.67 20.71
N TRP A 209 5.05 -7.66 21.32
CA TRP A 209 3.93 -7.44 22.22
C TRP A 209 4.52 -6.78 23.46
N GLY A 210 4.17 -5.52 23.68
CA GLY A 210 4.67 -4.69 24.77
C GLY A 210 3.50 -4.08 25.51
#